data_AF-A0A7S1MJ51-F1
#
_entry.id   AF-A0A7S1MJ51-F1
#
_cell.length_a   1.000
_cell.length_b   1.000
_cell.length_c   1.000
_cell.angle_alpha   90.00
_cell.angle_beta   90.00
_cell.angle_gamma   90.00
#
_symmetry.space_group_name_H-M   'P 1'
#
loop_
_entity.id
_entity.type
_entity.pdbx_description
1 polymer ?
#
loop_
_entity_poly.entity_id
_entity_poly.type
_entity_poly.pdbx_seq_one_letter_code
_entity_poly.pdbx_strand_id
1 'polypeptide(L)'
;QAAPAASPQQLQRQPRASVVAQPQAVVAQPQVTVAQPQAATSIRLPAMAAQAQPVAPPVAAAASSQMPEDWMPPMKPGQVLVASFDFDGERREIRYGPGEEFESPADFFSPCHSEWRFPYEAMLECLSTSGWLDDLPLDAQGILRVALPFCGSVQELPVLVNFLAERFLGRPGVRGIHIFGSDVQNWDVKGGYWRQKEKWVGRKHKGMTLQFRPVDLTREAHPSSALTFGIHPECTAPDSPWPQILTNIIQNTTGVCMIATFKEGEMEVVCDICQKAGAACEVLENPHWQQNPVPPGTQPPFLRFLVLVRRGVAPAGAGTGKMMAHAS
;
A
#
# COMPACT_ATOMS: atom_id res chain seq x y z
N GLN A 1 -35.01 60.88 43.28
CA GLN A 1 -36.43 60.69 43.65
C GLN A 1 -36.79 59.28 43.19
N ALA A 2 -36.79 58.32 44.12
CA ALA A 2 -37.97 57.82 44.84
C ALA A 2 -38.75 56.75 44.04
N ALA A 3 -38.94 55.60 44.68
CA ALA A 3 -39.53 54.30 44.29
C ALA A 3 -41.07 54.41 43.99
N PRO A 4 -41.90 53.33 43.77
CA PRO A 4 -41.72 51.94 44.19
C PRO A 4 -42.35 50.77 43.36
N ALA A 5 -41.99 49.56 43.84
CA ALA A 5 -42.63 48.24 43.90
C ALA A 5 -44.04 47.97 43.30
N ALA A 6 -44.21 46.75 42.74
CA ALA A 6 -45.03 45.66 43.34
C ALA A 6 -45.05 44.37 42.49
N SER A 7 -44.82 43.21 43.14
CA SER A 7 -45.30 41.86 42.76
C SER A 7 -46.63 41.59 43.52
N PRO A 8 -47.52 40.61 43.20
CA PRO A 8 -47.22 39.16 43.30
C PRO A 8 -48.12 38.14 42.50
N GLN A 9 -47.88 36.85 42.76
CA GLN A 9 -48.70 35.62 42.60
C GLN A 9 -48.64 34.84 41.25
N GLN A 10 -48.01 33.66 41.21
CA GLN A 10 -48.45 32.30 41.62
C GLN A 10 -49.44 31.63 40.64
N LEU A 11 -48.99 30.56 39.96
CA LEU A 11 -49.69 29.26 39.97
C LEU A 11 -48.82 28.14 39.35
N GLN A 12 -48.50 27.18 40.22
CA GLN A 12 -47.90 25.87 39.96
C GLN A 12 -48.91 24.95 39.26
N ARG A 13 -48.50 24.24 38.20
CA ARG A 13 -49.11 22.96 37.79
C ARG A 13 -48.01 21.99 37.35
N GLN A 14 -47.90 20.88 38.09
CA GLN A 14 -47.12 19.71 37.73
C GLN A 14 -47.87 18.87 36.67
N PRO A 15 -47.18 18.22 35.72
CA PRO A 15 -47.73 17.11 34.97
C PRO A 15 -47.45 15.75 35.64
N ARG A 16 -48.50 14.94 35.69
CA ARG A 16 -48.53 13.53 36.10
C ARG A 16 -47.70 12.65 35.15
N ALA A 17 -46.89 11.77 35.71
CA ALA A 17 -46.27 10.66 34.99
C ALA A 17 -47.25 9.48 34.92
N SER A 18 -47.50 8.98 33.70
CA SER A 18 -48.17 7.70 33.47
C SER A 18 -47.11 6.64 33.22
N VAL A 19 -47.06 5.64 34.10
CA VAL A 19 -46.21 4.45 33.96
C VAL A 19 -46.94 3.45 33.07
N VAL A 20 -46.35 3.15 31.91
CA VAL A 20 -46.72 2.01 31.06
C VAL A 20 -45.66 0.94 31.26
N ALA A 21 -46.07 -0.22 31.75
CA ALA A 21 -45.20 -1.37 31.95
C ALA A 21 -44.75 -1.96 30.60
N GLN A 22 -43.44 -2.16 30.45
CA GLN A 22 -42.85 -2.91 29.34
C GLN A 22 -42.69 -4.39 29.73
N PRO A 23 -42.91 -5.34 28.80
CA PRO A 23 -42.65 -6.75 29.03
C PRO A 23 -41.14 -7.05 29.03
N GLN A 24 -40.71 -7.87 29.99
CA GLN A 24 -39.33 -8.35 30.13
C GLN A 24 -38.97 -9.29 28.97
N ALA A 25 -37.95 -8.90 28.19
CA ALA A 25 -37.29 -9.78 27.25
C ALA A 25 -36.19 -10.57 27.97
N VAL A 26 -36.19 -11.89 27.75
CA VAL A 26 -35.17 -12.83 28.24
C VAL A 26 -33.88 -12.56 27.46
N VAL A 27 -32.85 -12.08 28.14
CA VAL A 27 -31.51 -11.87 27.59
C VAL A 27 -30.77 -13.20 27.55
N ALA A 28 -30.64 -13.78 26.35
CA ALA A 28 -29.71 -14.88 26.11
C ALA A 28 -28.28 -14.32 26.08
N GLN A 29 -27.38 -14.92 26.86
CA GLN A 29 -25.97 -14.56 26.89
C GLN A 29 -25.30 -14.95 25.54
N PRO A 30 -24.51 -14.06 24.93
CA PRO A 30 -23.76 -14.41 23.73
C PRO A 30 -22.61 -15.36 24.09
N GLN A 31 -22.63 -16.55 23.51
CA GLN A 31 -21.47 -17.43 23.48
C GLN A 31 -20.42 -16.81 22.56
N VAL A 32 -19.29 -16.42 23.13
CA VAL A 32 -18.10 -15.98 22.38
C VAL A 32 -17.37 -17.23 21.92
N THR A 33 -17.57 -17.60 20.66
CA THR A 33 -16.78 -18.63 20.00
C THR A 33 -15.50 -17.97 19.48
N VAL A 34 -14.36 -18.29 20.08
CA VAL A 34 -13.04 -17.90 19.57
C VAL A 34 -12.81 -18.68 18.28
N ALA A 35 -12.89 -18.02 17.13
CA ALA A 35 -12.56 -18.62 15.85
C ALA A 35 -11.05 -18.87 15.78
N GLN A 36 -10.66 -20.12 15.51
CA GLN A 36 -9.28 -20.47 15.19
C GLN A 36 -8.87 -19.78 13.88
N PRO A 37 -7.64 -19.22 13.79
CA PRO A 37 -7.13 -18.68 12.54
C PRO A 37 -7.04 -19.79 11.49
N GLN A 38 -7.77 -19.63 10.39
CA GLN A 38 -7.67 -20.53 9.24
C GLN A 38 -6.27 -20.37 8.64
N ALA A 39 -5.56 -21.48 8.48
CA ALA A 39 -4.24 -21.51 7.88
C ALA A 39 -4.30 -20.94 6.45
N ALA A 40 -3.45 -19.97 6.13
CA ALA A 40 -3.27 -19.50 4.77
C ALA A 40 -2.89 -20.70 3.89
N THR A 41 -3.66 -20.92 2.82
CA THR A 41 -3.41 -22.02 1.88
C THR A 41 -2.22 -21.62 1.01
N SER A 42 -1.02 -22.03 1.43
CA SER A 42 0.19 -21.84 0.64
C SER A 42 0.08 -22.69 -0.63
N ILE A 43 -0.04 -22.03 -1.79
CA ILE A 43 -0.10 -22.71 -3.09
C ILE A 43 1.32 -23.20 -3.42
N ARG A 44 1.61 -24.47 -3.12
CA ARG A 44 2.79 -25.14 -3.67
C ARG A 44 2.57 -25.39 -5.15
N LEU A 45 3.24 -24.59 -5.99
CA LEU A 45 3.28 -24.80 -7.43
C LEU A 45 3.95 -26.18 -7.72
N PRO A 46 3.32 -27.05 -8.54
CA PRO A 46 3.98 -28.26 -9.02
C PRO A 46 5.16 -27.89 -9.94
N ALA A 47 6.21 -28.69 -9.93
CA ALA A 47 7.29 -28.61 -10.92
C ALA A 47 6.71 -28.89 -12.31
N MET A 48 6.47 -27.86 -13.13
CA MET A 48 5.89 -28.01 -14.45
C MET A 48 6.97 -28.33 -15.48
N ALA A 49 6.82 -29.48 -16.14
CA ALA A 49 7.48 -29.76 -17.40
C ALA A 49 6.88 -28.83 -18.47
N ALA A 50 7.72 -28.01 -19.10
CA ALA A 50 7.32 -27.07 -20.13
C ALA A 50 6.69 -27.79 -21.32
N GLN A 51 5.36 -27.69 -21.47
CA GLN A 51 4.69 -27.97 -22.72
C GLN A 51 4.57 -26.67 -23.52
N ALA A 52 5.19 -26.64 -24.70
CA ALA A 52 5.15 -25.51 -25.61
C ALA A 52 3.71 -25.31 -26.13
N GLN A 53 3.08 -24.19 -25.76
CA GLN A 53 1.85 -23.73 -26.41
C GLN A 53 2.17 -23.00 -27.72
N PRO A 54 1.29 -23.07 -28.74
CA PRO A 54 1.45 -22.33 -29.98
C PRO A 54 1.40 -20.82 -29.72
N VAL A 55 2.47 -20.14 -30.13
CA VAL A 55 2.66 -18.69 -29.99
C VAL A 55 1.65 -17.95 -30.87
N ALA A 56 0.75 -17.19 -30.25
CA ALA A 56 -0.10 -16.24 -30.95
C ALA A 56 0.77 -15.15 -31.62
N PRO A 57 0.36 -14.60 -32.78
CA PRO A 57 1.12 -13.55 -33.46
C PRO A 57 1.29 -12.32 -32.55
N PRO A 58 2.42 -11.60 -32.66
CA PRO A 58 2.73 -10.48 -31.79
C PRO A 58 1.68 -9.37 -31.96
N VAL A 59 0.96 -9.08 -30.88
CA VAL A 59 0.18 -7.85 -30.76
C VAL A 59 1.18 -6.70 -30.75
N ALA A 60 1.02 -5.73 -31.66
CA ALA A 60 1.90 -4.58 -31.77
C ALA A 60 2.07 -3.92 -30.39
N ALA A 61 3.32 -3.84 -29.92
CA ALA A 61 3.66 -3.16 -28.68
C ALA A 61 3.11 -1.73 -28.74
N ALA A 62 2.27 -1.37 -27.77
CA ALA A 62 1.82 0.00 -27.61
C ALA A 62 3.07 0.87 -27.38
N ALA A 63 3.42 1.68 -28.38
CA ALA A 63 4.46 2.66 -28.25
C ALA A 63 4.11 3.56 -27.05
N SER A 64 4.95 3.51 -26.01
CA SER A 64 4.82 4.40 -24.85
C SER A 64 4.96 5.83 -25.37
N SER A 65 3.83 6.52 -25.53
CA SER A 65 3.78 7.91 -25.96
C SER A 65 4.36 8.77 -24.85
N GLN A 66 5.67 9.02 -24.92
CA GLN A 66 6.30 10.06 -24.14
C GLN A 66 5.69 11.39 -24.59
N MET A 67 4.77 11.94 -23.78
CA MET A 67 4.33 13.32 -23.99
C MET A 67 5.55 14.23 -23.87
N PRO A 68 5.74 15.20 -24.78
CA PRO A 68 6.86 16.14 -24.71
C PRO A 68 6.90 16.80 -23.34
N GLU A 69 8.09 16.88 -22.72
CA GLU A 69 8.27 17.48 -21.39
C GLU A 69 7.76 18.95 -21.31
N ASP A 70 7.63 19.62 -22.46
CA ASP A 70 7.20 21.02 -22.59
C ASP A 70 5.69 21.24 -22.80
N TRP A 71 4.85 20.20 -22.67
CA TRP A 71 3.41 20.37 -22.98
C TRP A 71 2.64 21.24 -21.97
N MET A 72 3.16 21.42 -20.76
CA MET A 72 2.56 22.29 -19.75
C MET A 72 3.40 23.57 -19.59
N PRO A 73 2.86 24.76 -19.93
CA PRO A 73 3.56 26.01 -19.66
C PRO A 73 3.78 26.16 -18.14
N PRO A 74 4.91 26.75 -17.70
CA PRO A 74 5.19 26.94 -16.28
C PRO A 74 4.06 27.72 -15.61
N MET A 75 3.50 27.16 -14.54
CA MET A 75 2.40 27.77 -13.80
C MET A 75 2.85 29.05 -13.10
N LYS A 76 2.07 30.12 -13.21
CA LYS A 76 2.31 31.37 -12.48
C LYS A 76 1.99 31.18 -10.99
N PRO A 77 2.70 31.83 -10.04
CA PRO A 77 2.29 31.87 -8.64
C PRO A 77 0.82 32.32 -8.50
N GLY A 78 0.02 31.57 -7.74
CA GLY A 78 -1.42 31.82 -7.57
C GLY A 78 -2.32 31.32 -8.71
N GLN A 79 -1.77 30.71 -9.76
CA GLN A 79 -2.56 30.12 -10.83
C GLN A 79 -3.17 28.79 -10.37
N VAL A 80 -4.50 28.73 -10.33
CA VAL A 80 -5.25 27.50 -10.06
C VAL A 80 -5.70 26.88 -11.39
N LEU A 81 -5.24 25.66 -11.67
CA LEU A 81 -5.77 24.77 -12.69
C LEU A 81 -6.87 23.91 -12.08
N VAL A 82 -7.92 23.64 -12.84
CA VAL A 82 -8.94 22.66 -12.48
C VAL A 82 -8.86 21.55 -13.50
N ALA A 83 -8.48 20.34 -13.09
CA ALA A 83 -8.70 19.16 -13.93
C ALA A 83 -10.10 18.64 -13.64
N SER A 84 -10.91 18.54 -14.68
CA SER A 84 -12.18 17.82 -14.62
C SER A 84 -12.02 16.48 -15.33
N PHE A 85 -12.54 15.42 -14.73
CA PHE A 85 -12.70 14.13 -15.41
C PHE A 85 -14.01 13.48 -14.98
N ASP A 86 -14.61 12.72 -15.88
CA ASP A 86 -15.81 11.93 -15.60
C ASP A 86 -15.38 10.52 -15.18
N PHE A 87 -15.86 10.07 -14.03
CA PHE A 87 -15.61 8.73 -13.49
C PHE A 87 -16.90 8.17 -12.91
N ASP A 88 -17.29 6.96 -13.31
CA ASP A 88 -18.58 6.34 -12.96
C ASP A 88 -19.82 7.21 -13.23
N GLY A 89 -19.76 8.04 -14.28
CA GLY A 89 -20.85 8.95 -14.64
C GLY A 89 -20.95 10.18 -13.72
N GLU A 90 -20.02 10.36 -12.79
CA GLU A 90 -19.89 11.58 -11.99
C GLU A 90 -18.70 12.42 -12.44
N ARG A 91 -18.95 13.70 -12.72
CA ARG A 91 -17.88 14.67 -12.99
C ARG A 91 -17.17 15.03 -11.69
N ARG A 92 -15.88 14.77 -11.63
CA ARG A 92 -15.01 15.15 -10.51
C ARG A 92 -14.10 16.28 -10.95
N GLU A 93 -13.92 17.26 -10.07
CA GLU A 93 -13.01 18.39 -10.29
C GLU A 93 -11.95 18.39 -9.21
N ILE A 94 -10.70 18.56 -9.63
CA ILE A 94 -9.59 18.71 -8.71
C ILE A 94 -8.87 20.02 -9.04
N ARG A 95 -8.64 20.84 -8.01
CA ARG A 95 -7.98 22.15 -8.13
C ARG A 95 -6.50 22.03 -7.76
N TYR A 96 -5.63 22.66 -8.53
CA TYR A 96 -4.17 22.62 -8.31
C TYR A 96 -3.51 23.94 -8.65
N GLY A 97 -2.55 24.42 -7.85
CA GLY A 97 -1.80 25.63 -8.16
C GLY A 97 -0.65 25.91 -7.18
N PRO A 98 0.46 26.54 -7.62
CA PRO A 98 1.56 26.91 -6.73
C PRO A 98 1.18 28.14 -5.88
N GLY A 99 1.19 28.00 -4.55
CA GLY A 99 1.11 29.15 -3.62
C GLY A 99 -0.11 29.18 -2.70
N GLU A 100 -1.03 28.24 -2.81
CA GLU A 100 -1.99 28.02 -1.73
C GLU A 100 -1.38 27.07 -0.70
N GLU A 101 -1.40 27.47 0.57
CA GLU A 101 -1.36 26.49 1.66
C GLU A 101 -2.63 25.65 1.52
N PHE A 102 -2.55 24.56 0.77
CA PHE A 102 -3.69 23.66 0.54
C PHE A 102 -4.37 23.33 1.88
N GLU A 103 -5.64 23.72 2.03
CA GLU A 103 -6.36 23.66 3.31
C GLU A 103 -6.79 22.24 3.70
N SER A 104 -6.70 21.25 2.80
CA SER A 104 -6.95 19.86 3.20
C SER A 104 -6.14 18.81 2.42
N PRO A 105 -5.58 17.80 3.11
CA PRO A 105 -5.12 16.58 2.48
C PRO A 105 -6.20 15.85 1.66
N ALA A 106 -7.48 16.13 1.88
CA ALA A 106 -8.57 15.45 1.16
C ALA A 106 -8.48 15.72 -0.35
N ASP A 107 -8.11 16.93 -0.77
CA ASP A 107 -8.00 17.30 -2.19
C ASP A 107 -6.90 16.54 -2.95
N PHE A 108 -6.00 15.88 -2.22
CA PHE A 108 -4.83 15.20 -2.76
C PHE A 108 -4.85 13.67 -2.61
N PHE A 109 -5.50 13.21 -1.54
CA PHE A 109 -5.25 11.91 -0.94
C PHE A 109 -6.53 11.16 -0.61
N SER A 110 -7.69 11.82 -0.72
CA SER A 110 -8.90 11.21 -0.22
C SER A 110 -10.19 11.68 -0.88
N PRO A 111 -11.03 10.72 -1.28
CA PRO A 111 -10.80 9.29 -1.09
C PRO A 111 -9.86 8.73 -2.16
N CYS A 112 -8.81 8.00 -1.75
CA CYS A 112 -8.27 6.95 -2.61
C CYS A 112 -9.46 6.07 -3.01
N HIS A 113 -9.66 5.92 -4.32
CA HIS A 113 -10.85 5.26 -4.84
C HIS A 113 -10.99 3.87 -4.21
N SER A 114 -12.21 3.45 -3.86
CA SER A 114 -12.46 2.17 -3.19
C SER A 114 -11.87 0.99 -3.96
N GLU A 115 -11.85 1.06 -5.29
CA GLU A 115 -11.31 0.02 -6.16
C GLU A 115 -9.79 -0.18 -6.02
N TRP A 116 -9.06 0.85 -5.63
CA TRP A 116 -7.62 0.73 -5.33
C TRP A 116 -7.40 0.53 -3.83
N ARG A 117 -8.15 1.26 -3.02
CA ARG A 117 -8.05 1.26 -1.57
C ARG A 117 -8.31 -0.13 -0.98
N PHE A 118 -9.41 -0.79 -1.32
CA PHE A 118 -9.79 -2.03 -0.66
C PHE A 118 -8.83 -3.20 -0.97
N PRO A 119 -8.40 -3.43 -2.21
CA PRO A 119 -7.35 -4.42 -2.47
C PRO A 119 -6.03 -4.08 -1.76
N TYR A 120 -5.68 -2.79 -1.66
CA TYR A 120 -4.46 -2.34 -1.00
C TYR A 120 -4.51 -2.56 0.52
N GLU A 121 -5.63 -2.22 1.17
CA GLU A 121 -5.86 -2.48 2.60
C GLU A 121 -5.82 -3.98 2.90
N ALA A 122 -6.47 -4.81 2.07
CA ALA A 122 -6.46 -6.27 2.23
C ALA A 122 -5.04 -6.87 2.08
N MET A 123 -4.24 -6.33 1.15
CA MET A 123 -2.84 -6.69 0.99
C MET A 123 -2.01 -6.35 2.24
N LEU A 124 -2.15 -5.14 2.79
CA LEU A 124 -1.42 -4.73 3.99
C LEU A 124 -1.81 -5.56 5.22
N GLU A 125 -3.11 -5.83 5.39
CA GLU A 125 -3.62 -6.68 6.46
C GLU A 125 -3.12 -8.12 6.34
N CYS A 126 -3.09 -8.65 5.11
CA CYS A 126 -2.51 -9.95 4.83
C CYS A 126 -1.05 -10.02 5.32
N LEU A 127 -0.21 -9.04 4.95
CA LEU A 127 1.19 -8.98 5.40
C LEU A 127 1.33 -8.87 6.92
N SER A 128 0.46 -8.09 7.55
CA SER A 128 0.46 -7.87 9.00
C SER A 128 0.14 -9.15 9.76
N THR A 129 -0.92 -9.85 9.37
CA THR A 129 -1.44 -11.03 10.07
C THR A 129 -0.64 -12.30 9.80
N SER A 130 0.06 -12.38 8.67
CA SER A 130 0.90 -13.53 8.30
C SER A 130 2.34 -13.46 8.86
N GLY A 131 2.63 -12.48 9.72
CA GLY A 131 3.94 -12.35 10.38
C GLY A 131 5.08 -11.93 9.45
N TRP A 132 4.78 -11.46 8.24
CA TRP A 132 5.83 -10.99 7.32
C TRP A 132 6.55 -9.75 7.87
N LEU A 133 5.87 -8.96 8.68
CA LEU A 133 6.35 -7.66 9.17
C LEU A 133 6.95 -7.67 10.59
N ASP A 134 7.03 -8.83 11.26
CA ASP A 134 7.39 -8.89 12.68
C ASP A 134 8.88 -8.55 12.95
N ASP A 135 9.77 -9.07 12.10
CA ASP A 135 11.23 -9.03 12.26
C ASP A 135 11.93 -8.20 11.17
N LEU A 136 11.33 -7.07 10.78
CA LEU A 136 11.96 -6.19 9.81
C LEU A 136 13.22 -5.54 10.42
N PRO A 137 14.37 -5.58 9.72
CA PRO A 137 15.60 -4.99 10.25
C PRO A 137 15.47 -3.47 10.32
N LEU A 138 15.94 -2.88 11.41
CA LEU A 138 16.15 -1.44 11.52
C LEU A 138 17.59 -1.11 11.17
N ASP A 139 17.84 0.11 10.67
CA ASP A 139 19.22 0.56 10.50
C ASP A 139 19.89 0.88 11.85
N ALA A 140 21.18 1.24 11.82
CA ALA A 140 21.93 1.61 13.01
C ALA A 140 21.34 2.82 13.76
N GLN A 141 20.46 3.57 13.10
CA GLN A 141 19.74 4.69 13.67
C GLN A 141 18.32 4.32 14.13
N GLY A 142 17.96 3.05 14.18
CA GLY A 142 16.61 2.62 14.55
C GLY A 142 15.55 3.09 13.55
N ILE A 143 15.92 3.38 12.30
CA ILE A 143 15.00 3.79 11.25
C ILE A 143 14.58 2.57 10.43
N LEU A 144 13.27 2.40 10.27
CA LEU A 144 12.73 1.44 9.30
C LEU A 144 12.77 2.08 7.90
N ARG A 145 13.55 1.48 6.99
CA ARG A 145 13.67 1.94 5.60
C ARG A 145 12.68 1.20 4.71
N VAL A 146 11.80 1.96 4.06
CA VAL A 146 10.75 1.46 3.18
C VAL A 146 11.00 1.95 1.75
N ALA A 147 10.98 1.04 0.79
CA ALA A 147 11.14 1.31 -0.64
C ALA A 147 9.81 1.26 -1.39
N LEU A 148 9.58 2.24 -2.27
CA LEU A 148 8.48 2.29 -3.24
C LEU A 148 9.06 2.48 -4.66
N PRO A 149 9.69 1.45 -5.25
CA PRO A 149 10.20 1.55 -6.62
C PRO A 149 9.06 1.61 -7.64
N PHE A 150 9.34 2.23 -8.79
CA PHE A 150 8.39 2.43 -9.92
C PHE A 150 6.99 2.85 -9.46
N CYS A 151 6.96 3.76 -8.49
CA CYS A 151 5.78 4.06 -7.70
C CYS A 151 4.73 4.92 -8.41
N GLY A 152 5.00 5.42 -9.62
CA GLY A 152 4.02 6.19 -10.34
C GLY A 152 3.63 7.47 -9.59
N SER A 153 2.32 7.75 -9.63
CA SER A 153 1.69 8.74 -8.78
C SER A 153 1.33 8.21 -7.39
N VAL A 154 1.31 6.90 -7.11
CA VAL A 154 0.91 6.25 -5.84
C VAL A 154 -0.25 6.91 -5.10
N GLN A 155 -1.48 6.61 -5.51
CA GLN A 155 -2.68 7.19 -4.91
C GLN A 155 -2.99 6.58 -3.53
N GLU A 156 -2.47 5.39 -3.26
CA GLU A 156 -2.65 4.58 -2.07
C GLU A 156 -1.70 5.00 -0.93
N LEU A 157 -0.79 5.95 -1.18
CA LEU A 157 0.17 6.43 -0.19
C LEU A 157 -0.47 6.79 1.17
N PRO A 158 -1.65 7.42 1.26
CA PRO A 158 -2.29 7.72 2.54
C PRO A 158 -2.62 6.49 3.35
N VAL A 159 -3.09 5.44 2.68
CA VAL A 159 -3.39 4.14 3.29
C VAL A 159 -2.09 3.54 3.82
N LEU A 160 -1.05 3.52 2.98
CA LEU A 160 0.26 2.99 3.36
C LEU A 160 0.88 3.72 4.56
N VAL A 161 0.92 5.06 4.56
CA VAL A 161 1.61 5.80 5.63
C VAL A 161 0.87 5.70 6.96
N ASN A 162 -0.48 5.64 6.94
CA ASN A 162 -1.27 5.41 8.15
C ASN A 162 -0.97 4.02 8.71
N PHE A 163 -0.99 2.99 7.86
CA PHE A 163 -0.65 1.63 8.25
C PHE A 163 0.76 1.52 8.84
N LEU A 164 1.77 2.10 8.18
CA LEU A 164 3.15 2.09 8.67
C LEU A 164 3.28 2.83 10.00
N ALA A 165 2.59 3.96 10.16
CA ALA A 165 2.57 4.72 11.40
C ALA A 165 1.99 3.89 12.55
N GLU A 166 0.81 3.32 12.36
CA GLU A 166 0.12 2.49 13.36
C GLU A 166 0.92 1.22 13.70
N ARG A 167 1.53 0.59 12.71
CA ARG A 167 2.24 -0.68 12.89
C ARG A 167 3.61 -0.52 13.54
N PHE A 168 4.34 0.55 13.25
CA PHE A 168 5.76 0.63 13.63
C PHE A 168 6.13 1.82 14.51
N LEU A 169 5.47 2.98 14.39
CA LEU A 169 5.82 4.12 15.26
C LEU A 169 5.44 3.80 16.71
N GLY A 170 6.38 4.04 17.63
CA GLY A 170 6.21 3.71 19.04
C GLY A 170 6.61 2.27 19.42
N ARG A 171 6.94 1.40 18.45
CA ARG A 171 7.54 0.10 18.77
C ARG A 171 8.94 0.27 19.38
N PRO A 172 9.35 -0.58 20.33
CA PRO A 172 10.69 -0.56 20.89
C PRO A 172 11.77 -0.59 19.80
N GLY A 173 12.76 0.31 19.91
CA GLY A 173 13.86 0.42 18.94
C GLY A 173 13.56 1.24 17.68
N VAL A 174 12.28 1.43 17.32
CA VAL A 174 11.90 2.24 16.15
C VAL A 174 11.92 3.72 16.51
N ARG A 175 12.88 4.45 15.95
CA ARG A 175 13.02 5.91 16.11
C ARG A 175 12.35 6.69 15.00
N GLY A 176 12.09 6.06 13.86
CA GLY A 176 11.40 6.67 12.74
C GLY A 176 11.26 5.74 11.55
N ILE A 177 10.57 6.23 10.53
CA ILE A 177 10.33 5.51 9.28
C ILE A 177 10.75 6.43 8.13
N HIS A 178 11.56 5.92 7.23
CA HIS A 178 11.94 6.63 6.02
C HIS A 178 11.42 5.88 4.80
N ILE A 179 10.52 6.50 4.06
CA ILE A 179 9.97 5.98 2.81
C ILE A 179 10.68 6.65 1.65
N PHE A 180 11.27 5.87 0.77
CA PHE A 180 11.90 6.34 -0.46
C PHE A 180 11.13 5.80 -1.67
N GLY A 181 10.47 6.70 -2.39
CA GLY A 181 9.83 6.42 -3.66
C GLY A 181 10.74 6.77 -4.83
N SER A 182 10.70 5.96 -5.87
CA SER A 182 11.42 6.24 -7.11
C SER A 182 10.64 5.81 -8.33
N ASP A 183 10.86 6.49 -9.45
CA ASP A 183 10.32 6.13 -10.75
C ASP A 183 11.25 6.67 -11.84
N VAL A 184 11.22 6.12 -13.06
CA VAL A 184 11.98 6.70 -14.17
C VAL A 184 11.38 8.05 -14.60
N GLN A 185 10.07 8.21 -14.43
CA GLN A 185 9.37 9.44 -14.75
C GLN A 185 9.40 10.41 -13.56
N ASN A 186 9.58 11.70 -13.85
CA ASN A 186 9.37 12.73 -12.84
C ASN A 186 7.87 12.97 -12.62
N TRP A 187 7.28 12.27 -11.66
CA TRP A 187 5.86 12.39 -11.36
C TRP A 187 5.50 13.72 -10.67
N ASP A 188 6.45 14.45 -10.10
CA ASP A 188 6.16 15.76 -9.49
C ASP A 188 5.64 16.77 -10.53
N VAL A 189 6.17 16.73 -11.76
CA VAL A 189 5.70 17.59 -12.88
C VAL A 189 4.50 17.01 -13.64
N LYS A 190 4.20 15.72 -13.45
CA LYS A 190 3.10 15.00 -14.12
C LYS A 190 1.84 14.83 -13.27
N GLY A 191 1.70 15.64 -12.22
CA GLY A 191 0.52 15.55 -11.33
C GLY A 191 0.54 14.36 -10.38
N GLY A 192 1.71 13.80 -10.08
CA GLY A 192 1.94 12.93 -8.93
C GLY A 192 2.25 13.71 -7.65
N TYR A 193 2.71 14.97 -7.77
CA TYR A 193 2.82 15.95 -6.68
C TYR A 193 3.56 15.44 -5.43
N TRP A 194 4.70 14.83 -5.69
CA TRP A 194 5.51 14.21 -4.66
C TRP A 194 6.00 15.21 -3.62
N ARG A 195 6.30 16.46 -3.99
CA ARG A 195 6.71 17.49 -3.01
C ARG A 195 5.62 17.78 -1.97
N GLN A 196 4.36 17.73 -2.37
CA GLN A 196 3.21 17.92 -1.47
C GLN A 196 3.05 16.69 -0.57
N LYS A 197 3.21 15.48 -1.12
CA LYS A 197 3.24 14.21 -0.39
C LYS A 197 4.29 14.22 0.72
N GLU A 198 5.51 14.63 0.39
CA GLU A 198 6.62 14.70 1.35
C GLU A 198 6.31 15.62 2.53
N LYS A 199 5.85 16.84 2.24
CA LYS A 199 5.44 17.80 3.28
C LYS A 199 4.28 17.27 4.12
N TRP A 200 3.28 16.68 3.49
CA TRP A 200 2.11 16.14 4.18
C TRP A 200 2.49 15.01 5.15
N VAL A 201 3.29 14.03 4.70
CA VAL A 201 3.76 12.93 5.55
C VAL A 201 4.50 13.46 6.78
N GLY A 202 5.49 14.35 6.57
CA GLY A 202 6.29 14.90 7.68
C GLY A 202 5.49 15.76 8.67
N ARG A 203 4.41 16.41 8.21
CA ARG A 203 3.49 17.14 9.09
C ARG A 203 2.58 16.20 9.87
N LYS A 204 1.94 15.25 9.19
CA LYS A 204 0.90 14.38 9.73
C LYS A 204 1.46 13.28 10.66
N HIS A 205 2.58 12.68 10.30
CA HIS A 205 3.17 11.55 11.02
C HIS A 205 4.55 11.93 11.56
N LYS A 206 4.61 12.38 12.82
CA LYS A 206 5.89 12.71 13.47
C LYS A 206 6.78 11.47 13.56
N GLY A 207 8.04 11.62 13.13
CA GLY A 207 8.99 10.50 13.02
C GLY A 207 8.95 9.77 11.68
N MET A 208 8.13 10.22 10.71
CA MET A 208 8.14 9.70 9.35
C MET A 208 8.67 10.73 8.36
N THR A 209 9.51 10.28 7.42
CA THR A 209 9.91 11.05 6.25
C THR A 209 9.55 10.31 4.98
N LEU A 210 9.19 11.07 3.96
CA LEU A 210 8.99 10.60 2.60
C LEU A 210 9.94 11.37 1.70
N GLN A 211 10.49 10.69 0.71
CA GLN A 211 11.29 11.29 -0.35
C GLN A 211 10.97 10.62 -1.68
N PHE A 212 10.88 11.41 -2.75
CA PHE A 212 10.80 10.93 -4.12
C PHE A 212 12.01 11.38 -4.94
N ARG A 213 12.53 10.49 -5.78
CA ARG A 213 13.53 10.83 -6.80
C ARG A 213 13.23 10.15 -8.12
N PRO A 214 13.35 10.85 -9.26
CA PRO A 214 13.47 10.21 -10.54
C PRO A 214 14.76 9.38 -10.58
N VAL A 215 14.63 8.06 -10.77
CA VAL A 215 15.75 7.11 -10.81
C VAL A 215 15.49 6.09 -11.90
N ASP A 216 16.47 5.93 -12.80
CA ASP A 216 16.49 4.81 -13.75
C ASP A 216 17.00 3.55 -13.04
N LEU A 217 16.06 2.72 -12.58
CA LEU A 217 16.36 1.49 -11.83
C LEU A 217 17.05 0.41 -12.67
N THR A 218 17.22 0.61 -13.98
CA THR A 218 18.07 -0.26 -14.82
C THR A 218 19.56 0.05 -14.65
N ARG A 219 19.89 1.28 -14.22
CA ARG A 219 21.26 1.80 -14.12
C ARG A 219 21.69 2.04 -12.69
N GLU A 220 20.77 2.49 -11.85
CA GLU A 220 21.03 2.80 -10.44
C GLU A 220 20.24 1.83 -9.55
N ALA A 221 20.94 1.18 -8.63
CA ALA A 221 20.30 0.33 -7.65
C ALA A 221 19.47 1.17 -6.67
N HIS A 222 18.29 0.66 -6.32
CA HIS A 222 17.48 1.26 -5.26
C HIS A 222 18.24 1.18 -3.92
N PRO A 223 18.20 2.23 -3.06
CA PRO A 223 18.81 2.16 -1.74
C PRO A 223 18.33 0.94 -0.93
N SER A 224 19.25 0.39 -0.14
CA SER A 224 18.96 -0.74 0.75
C SER A 224 17.80 -0.43 1.69
N SER A 225 16.83 -1.34 1.73
CA SER A 225 15.56 -1.15 2.42
C SER A 225 15.13 -2.42 3.16
N ALA A 226 14.53 -2.24 4.34
CA ALA A 226 14.04 -3.33 5.16
C ALA A 226 12.72 -3.88 4.63
N LEU A 227 11.91 -3.01 4.04
CA LEU A 227 10.62 -3.33 3.45
C LEU A 227 10.52 -2.70 2.07
N THR A 228 10.08 -3.45 1.08
CA THR A 228 9.91 -2.96 -0.29
C THR A 228 8.53 -3.31 -0.81
N PHE A 229 7.83 -2.33 -1.39
CA PHE A 229 6.55 -2.50 -2.07
C PHE A 229 6.70 -2.15 -3.56
N GLY A 230 6.88 -3.15 -4.41
CA GLY A 230 6.82 -2.98 -5.86
C GLY A 230 5.41 -3.25 -6.36
N ILE A 231 4.75 -2.24 -6.91
CA ILE A 231 3.37 -2.35 -7.37
C ILE A 231 3.29 -2.30 -8.89
N HIS A 232 2.67 -3.32 -9.49
CA HIS A 232 2.35 -3.42 -10.91
C HIS A 232 3.56 -3.27 -11.86
N PRO A 233 4.57 -4.15 -11.78
CA PRO A 233 5.60 -4.19 -12.79
C PRO A 233 5.01 -4.70 -14.13
N GLU A 234 5.25 -4.00 -15.23
CA GLU A 234 4.82 -4.42 -16.58
C GLU A 234 5.78 -5.46 -17.18
N CYS A 235 6.11 -6.51 -16.42
CA CYS A 235 7.28 -7.37 -16.63
C CYS A 235 7.16 -8.44 -17.73
N THR A 236 6.04 -8.50 -18.45
CA THR A 236 5.78 -9.55 -19.45
C THR A 236 6.17 -9.17 -20.88
N ALA A 237 6.52 -7.90 -21.13
CA ALA A 237 6.91 -7.45 -22.46
C ALA A 237 8.29 -8.01 -22.88
N PRO A 238 8.45 -8.46 -24.14
CA PRO A 238 9.77 -8.79 -24.70
C PRO A 238 10.73 -7.59 -24.62
N ASP A 239 12.03 -7.86 -24.45
CA ASP A 239 13.11 -6.87 -24.35
C ASP A 239 12.90 -5.80 -23.27
N SER A 240 12.02 -6.10 -22.31
CA SER A 240 11.67 -5.16 -21.25
C SER A 240 12.79 -5.01 -20.22
N PRO A 241 12.98 -3.81 -19.63
CA PRO A 241 13.96 -3.59 -18.57
C PRO A 241 13.59 -4.25 -17.23
N TRP A 242 12.36 -4.73 -17.07
CA TRP A 242 11.83 -5.20 -15.79
C TRP A 242 12.64 -6.32 -15.11
N PRO A 243 13.20 -7.33 -15.81
CA PRO A 243 14.02 -8.34 -15.16
C PRO A 243 15.22 -7.75 -14.40
N GLN A 244 15.88 -6.74 -14.98
CA GLN A 244 16.99 -6.05 -14.33
C GLN A 244 16.50 -5.21 -13.14
N ILE A 245 15.43 -4.45 -13.33
CA ILE A 245 14.83 -3.59 -12.29
C ILE A 245 14.44 -4.44 -11.07
N LEU A 246 13.68 -5.51 -11.30
CA LEU A 246 13.20 -6.41 -10.24
C LEU A 246 14.36 -7.12 -9.55
N THR A 247 15.37 -7.59 -10.30
CA THR A 247 16.59 -8.18 -9.71
C THR A 247 17.27 -7.20 -8.76
N ASN A 248 17.49 -5.96 -9.21
CA ASN A 248 18.11 -4.91 -8.39
C ASN A 248 17.33 -4.67 -7.09
N ILE A 249 16.00 -4.59 -7.17
CA ILE A 249 15.14 -4.33 -6.01
C ILE A 249 15.16 -5.50 -5.02
N ILE A 250 15.01 -6.73 -5.51
CA ILE A 250 15.03 -7.95 -4.69
C ILE A 250 16.38 -8.07 -3.97
N GLN A 251 17.49 -7.82 -4.68
CA GLN A 251 18.82 -7.93 -4.11
C GLN A 251 19.13 -6.86 -3.06
N ASN A 252 18.61 -5.63 -3.22
CA ASN A 252 18.82 -4.53 -2.28
C ASN A 252 17.85 -4.54 -1.09
N THR A 253 16.85 -5.42 -1.09
CA THR A 253 15.96 -5.59 0.05
C THR A 253 16.62 -6.49 1.10
N THR A 254 16.70 -6.02 2.35
CA THR A 254 17.35 -6.74 3.47
C THR A 254 16.37 -7.42 4.41
N GLY A 255 15.07 -7.18 4.25
CA GLY A 255 14.00 -7.82 5.02
C GLY A 255 12.95 -8.44 4.10
N VAL A 256 11.83 -7.76 3.90
CA VAL A 256 10.71 -8.24 3.07
C VAL A 256 10.58 -7.42 1.80
N CYS A 257 10.58 -8.09 0.65
CA CYS A 257 10.17 -7.51 -0.62
C CYS A 257 8.83 -8.12 -1.01
N MET A 258 7.84 -7.26 -1.26
CA MET A 258 6.58 -7.68 -1.83
C MET A 258 6.41 -7.02 -3.20
N ILE A 259 6.16 -7.86 -4.20
CA ILE A 259 5.84 -7.44 -5.56
C ILE A 259 4.39 -7.84 -5.85
N ALA A 260 3.53 -6.86 -6.07
CA ALA A 260 2.13 -7.10 -6.41
C ALA A 260 1.91 -7.01 -7.92
N THR A 261 1.29 -8.04 -8.51
CA THR A 261 0.99 -8.12 -9.94
C THR A 261 -0.50 -8.31 -10.20
N PHE A 262 -0.95 -8.07 -11.44
CA PHE A 262 -2.37 -8.15 -11.79
C PHE A 262 -2.70 -9.48 -12.47
N LYS A 263 -1.75 -9.99 -13.26
CA LYS A 263 -1.91 -11.19 -14.07
C LYS A 263 -1.03 -12.33 -13.56
N GLU A 264 -1.49 -13.55 -13.83
CA GLU A 264 -0.76 -14.77 -13.48
C GLU A 264 0.61 -14.81 -14.18
N GLY A 265 0.67 -14.51 -15.49
CA GLY A 265 1.94 -14.45 -16.22
C GLY A 265 2.93 -13.39 -15.70
N GLU A 266 2.45 -12.28 -15.14
CA GLU A 266 3.34 -11.30 -14.46
C GLU A 266 3.90 -11.89 -13.16
N MET A 267 3.05 -12.56 -12.37
CA MET A 267 3.47 -13.27 -11.16
C MET A 267 4.52 -14.34 -11.46
N GLU A 268 4.31 -15.15 -12.50
CA GLU A 268 5.24 -16.20 -12.92
C GLU A 268 6.61 -15.63 -13.30
N VAL A 269 6.65 -14.52 -14.05
CA VAL A 269 7.89 -13.82 -14.41
C VAL A 269 8.60 -13.31 -13.16
N VAL A 270 7.88 -12.72 -12.20
CA VAL A 270 8.47 -12.26 -10.94
C VAL A 270 9.06 -13.45 -10.15
N CYS A 271 8.37 -14.59 -10.09
CA CYS A 271 8.87 -15.81 -9.44
C CYS A 271 10.14 -16.36 -10.10
N ASP A 272 10.19 -16.42 -11.43
CA ASP A 272 11.40 -16.82 -12.17
C ASP A 272 12.59 -15.88 -11.89
N ILE A 273 12.34 -14.56 -11.86
CA ILE A 273 13.37 -13.57 -11.49
C ILE A 273 13.84 -13.80 -10.04
N CYS A 274 12.94 -14.06 -9.09
CA CYS A 274 13.31 -14.38 -7.71
C CYS A 274 14.22 -15.61 -7.65
N GLN A 275 13.84 -16.69 -8.35
CA GLN A 275 14.62 -17.92 -8.41
C GLN A 275 16.02 -17.68 -9.01
N LYS A 276 16.11 -16.95 -10.13
CA LYS A 276 17.38 -16.57 -10.77
C LYS A 276 18.26 -15.69 -9.87
N ALA A 277 17.64 -14.85 -9.04
CA ALA A 277 18.32 -14.06 -8.03
C ALA A 277 18.71 -14.86 -6.76
N GLY A 278 18.45 -16.17 -6.73
CA GLY A 278 18.72 -17.03 -5.58
C GLY A 278 17.86 -16.70 -4.36
N ALA A 279 16.65 -16.18 -4.60
CA ALA A 279 15.70 -15.81 -3.56
C ALA A 279 14.48 -16.74 -3.60
N ALA A 280 14.13 -17.32 -2.45
CA ALA A 280 12.87 -18.04 -2.31
C ALA A 280 11.71 -17.03 -2.27
N CYS A 281 10.64 -17.34 -2.99
CA CYS A 281 9.41 -16.55 -2.97
C CYS A 281 8.20 -17.40 -2.57
N GLU A 282 7.24 -16.77 -1.90
CA GLU A 282 5.90 -17.29 -1.68
C GLU A 282 4.91 -16.45 -2.48
N VAL A 283 3.88 -17.09 -3.04
CA VAL A 283 2.82 -16.42 -3.79
C VAL A 283 1.53 -16.54 -3.01
N LEU A 284 0.93 -15.39 -2.69
CA LEU A 284 -0.39 -15.31 -2.11
C LEU A 284 -1.34 -14.65 -3.11
N GLU A 285 -2.58 -15.11 -3.19
CA GLU A 285 -3.64 -14.34 -3.83
C GLU A 285 -4.19 -13.34 -2.80
N ASN A 286 -4.40 -12.10 -3.21
CA ASN A 286 -4.88 -11.04 -2.34
C ASN A 286 -6.28 -11.41 -1.80
N PRO A 287 -6.49 -11.42 -0.46
CA PRO A 287 -7.76 -11.83 0.14
C PRO A 287 -8.98 -11.08 -0.39
N HIS A 288 -8.82 -9.83 -0.85
CA HIS A 288 -9.90 -9.07 -1.45
C HIS A 288 -10.51 -9.80 -2.66
N TRP A 289 -9.70 -10.33 -3.56
CA TRP A 289 -10.17 -10.99 -4.79
C TRP A 289 -10.62 -12.42 -4.55
N GLN A 290 -10.15 -13.07 -3.49
CA GLN A 290 -10.70 -14.36 -3.05
C GLN A 290 -12.15 -14.20 -2.58
N GLN A 291 -12.47 -13.10 -1.90
CA GLN A 291 -13.80 -12.80 -1.40
C GLN A 291 -14.70 -12.16 -2.47
N ASN A 292 -14.10 -11.49 -3.46
CA ASN A 292 -14.79 -10.77 -4.53
C ASN A 292 -14.30 -11.30 -5.90
N PRO A 293 -14.60 -12.55 -6.27
CA PRO A 293 -14.12 -13.13 -7.51
C PRO A 293 -14.67 -12.36 -8.72
N VAL A 294 -13.79 -12.00 -9.64
CA VAL A 294 -14.14 -11.28 -10.88
C VAL A 294 -14.58 -12.27 -11.96
N PRO A 295 -15.64 -11.97 -12.75
CA PRO A 295 -16.06 -12.83 -13.84
C PRO A 295 -14.96 -13.07 -14.90
N PRO A 296 -14.94 -14.23 -15.57
CA PRO A 296 -14.03 -14.45 -16.69
C PRO A 296 -14.17 -13.38 -17.77
N GLY A 297 -13.05 -12.93 -18.33
CA GLY A 297 -13.02 -11.95 -19.43
C GLY A 297 -13.12 -10.47 -19.00
N THR A 298 -13.18 -10.17 -17.70
CA THR A 298 -13.05 -8.79 -17.20
C THR A 298 -11.60 -8.32 -17.20
N GLN A 299 -11.40 -7.01 -17.02
CA GLN A 299 -10.07 -6.45 -16.79
C GLN A 299 -9.40 -7.16 -15.59
N PRO A 300 -8.10 -7.46 -15.66
CA PRO A 300 -7.38 -8.07 -14.55
C PRO A 300 -7.49 -7.22 -13.28
N PRO A 301 -7.80 -7.83 -12.14
CA PRO A 301 -7.98 -7.09 -10.89
C PRO A 301 -6.67 -6.47 -10.39
N PHE A 302 -6.77 -5.26 -9.83
CA PHE A 302 -5.67 -4.53 -9.22
C PHE A 302 -5.07 -5.31 -8.03
N LEU A 303 -3.76 -5.56 -8.04
CA LEU A 303 -3.02 -6.26 -6.96
C LEU A 303 -3.54 -7.67 -6.67
N ARG A 304 -3.79 -8.47 -7.71
CA ARG A 304 -4.31 -9.83 -7.55
C ARG A 304 -3.34 -10.75 -6.82
N PHE A 305 -2.10 -10.80 -7.28
CA PHE A 305 -1.09 -11.71 -6.78
C PHE A 305 -0.02 -10.96 -6.01
N LEU A 306 0.37 -11.49 -4.86
CA LEU A 306 1.38 -10.93 -3.96
C LEU A 306 2.56 -11.90 -3.94
N VAL A 307 3.65 -11.54 -4.60
CA VAL A 307 4.90 -12.32 -4.57
C VAL A 307 5.76 -11.79 -3.43
N LEU A 308 5.98 -12.63 -2.42
CA LEU A 308 6.66 -12.30 -1.18
C LEU A 308 8.03 -12.94 -1.12
N VAL A 309 9.05 -12.13 -0.84
CA VAL A 309 10.45 -12.56 -0.74
C VAL A 309 10.99 -12.12 0.61
N ARG A 310 11.60 -13.05 1.35
CA ARG A 310 12.36 -12.74 2.57
C ARG A 310 13.85 -12.82 2.30
N ARG A 311 14.58 -11.78 2.68
CA ARG A 311 16.03 -11.64 2.54
C ARG A 311 16.63 -11.32 3.91
N GLY A 312 17.92 -11.62 4.08
CA GLY A 312 18.73 -11.12 5.21
C GLY A 312 18.44 -11.70 6.60
N VAL A 313 17.29 -12.33 6.82
CA VAL A 313 16.98 -13.01 8.08
C VAL A 313 17.32 -14.50 7.92
N ALA A 314 18.39 -14.96 8.58
CA ALA A 314 18.60 -16.39 8.73
C ALA A 314 17.32 -16.99 9.36
N PRO A 315 16.73 -18.04 8.78
CA PRO A 315 15.48 -18.59 9.30
C PRO A 315 15.66 -18.88 10.79
N ALA A 316 14.77 -18.35 11.63
CA ALA A 316 14.85 -18.40 13.10
C ALA A 316 14.85 -19.83 13.70
N GLY A 317 14.98 -20.86 12.87
CA GLY A 317 15.07 -22.28 13.23
C GLY A 317 16.25 -23.02 12.60
N ALA A 318 17.17 -22.37 11.87
CA ALA A 318 18.47 -22.98 11.53
C ALA A 318 19.42 -22.88 12.74
N GLY A 319 18.91 -23.28 13.91
CA GLY A 319 19.75 -23.55 15.06
C GLY A 319 20.81 -24.55 14.62
N THR A 320 22.07 -24.16 14.75
CA THR A 320 23.22 -25.04 14.64
C THR A 320 22.92 -26.31 15.42
N GLY A 321 22.50 -27.37 14.71
CA GLY A 321 22.48 -28.71 15.25
C GLY A 321 23.91 -28.98 15.67
N LYS A 322 24.15 -28.82 16.98
CA LYS A 322 25.41 -29.17 17.62
C LYS A 322 25.55 -30.67 17.36
N MET A 323 26.28 -31.05 16.31
CA MET A 323 26.67 -32.43 16.10
C MET A 323 27.44 -32.82 17.36
N MET A 324 26.77 -33.53 18.27
CA MET A 324 27.48 -34.26 19.29
C MET A 324 28.27 -35.32 18.54
N ALA A 325 29.57 -35.10 18.42
CA ALA A 325 30.51 -36.14 18.06
C ALA A 325 30.35 -37.23 19.12
N HIS A 326 29.74 -38.35 18.74
CA HIS A 326 29.90 -39.59 19.46
C HIS A 326 31.37 -39.98 19.30
N ALA A 327 32.14 -39.80 20.38
CA ALA A 327 33.40 -40.48 20.55
C ALA A 327 33.10 -41.97 20.74
N SER A 328 33.65 -42.79 19.85
CA SER A 328 33.83 -44.23 20.02
C SER A 328 35.22 -44.50 20.59
#